data_AF-A0A8T0HK94-F1
#
_entry.id   AF-A0A8T0HK94-F1
#
_cell.length_a   1.000
_cell.length_b   1.000
_cell.length_c   1.000
_cell.angle_alpha   90.00
_cell.angle_beta   90.00
_cell.angle_gamma   90.00
#
_symmetry.space_group_name_H-M   'P 1'
#
loop_
_entity.id
_entity.type
_entity.pdbx_description
1 polymer ?
#
loop_
_entity_poly.entity_id
_entity_poly.type
_entity_poly.pdbx_seq_one_letter_code
_entity_poly.pdbx_strand_id
1 'polypeptide(L)'
;MESQNHVEKEENMDGLGELQPYSEFDPFNDVKVGHFVAMNSNIDDMRLGILFFLGKVKAIRNVSTKSRCMKVIWYWPNQQFGKMT
;
A
#
# COMPACT_ATOMS: atom_id res chain seq x y z
N MET A 1 -5.26 -51.92 -15.95
CA MET A 1 -4.72 -50.88 -15.05
C MET A 1 -5.14 -49.55 -15.63
N GLU A 2 -6.28 -49.04 -15.18
CA GLU A 2 -6.82 -47.74 -15.64
C GLU A 2 -6.47 -46.70 -14.59
N SER A 3 -5.66 -45.74 -15.00
CA SER A 3 -5.20 -44.61 -14.18
C SER A 3 -6.37 -43.68 -13.92
N GLN A 4 -6.77 -43.55 -12.65
CA GLN A 4 -7.73 -42.54 -12.21
C GLN A 4 -7.06 -41.17 -12.31
N ASN A 5 -7.46 -40.35 -13.28
CA ASN A 5 -7.13 -38.94 -13.31
C ASN A 5 -7.94 -38.22 -12.22
N HIS A 6 -7.25 -37.79 -11.17
CA HIS A 6 -7.77 -36.90 -10.17
C HIS A 6 -7.97 -35.52 -10.80
N VAL A 7 -9.21 -35.20 -11.17
CA VAL A 7 -9.59 -33.84 -11.58
C VAL A 7 -9.74 -33.04 -10.31
N GLU A 8 -8.76 -32.19 -10.01
CA GLU A 8 -8.88 -31.14 -9.00
C GLU A 8 -10.05 -30.24 -9.40
N LYS A 9 -11.11 -30.24 -8.60
CA LYS A 9 -12.21 -29.27 -8.73
C LYS A 9 -11.65 -27.90 -8.39
N GLU A 10 -11.56 -27.01 -9.38
CA GLU A 10 -11.44 -25.58 -9.12
C GLU A 10 -12.67 -25.16 -8.31
N GLU A 11 -12.44 -24.71 -7.07
CA GLU A 11 -13.49 -24.17 -6.21
C GLU A 11 -13.98 -22.86 -6.84
N ASN A 12 -15.16 -22.92 -7.44
CA ASN A 12 -15.83 -21.77 -8.03
C ASN A 12 -16.12 -20.75 -6.91
N MET A 13 -15.40 -19.62 -6.93
CA MET A 13 -15.60 -18.48 -6.02
C MET A 13 -16.86 -17.69 -6.38
N ASP A 14 -18.01 -18.36 -6.48
CA ASP A 14 -19.30 -17.80 -6.91
C ASP A 14 -19.97 -16.87 -5.85
N GLY A 15 -19.27 -16.53 -4.76
CA GLY A 15 -19.80 -15.74 -3.63
C GLY A 15 -19.26 -14.32 -3.51
N LEU A 16 -18.23 -13.95 -4.28
CA LEU A 16 -17.73 -12.58 -4.34
C LEU A 16 -18.40 -11.93 -5.54
N GLY A 17 -19.48 -11.17 -5.33
CA GLY A 17 -20.13 -10.40 -6.40
C GLY A 17 -19.09 -9.68 -7.27
N GLU A 18 -19.42 -9.45 -8.55
CA GLU A 18 -18.48 -8.96 -9.56
C GLU A 18 -17.52 -7.90 -9.00
N LEU A 19 -16.23 -8.26 -8.94
CA LEU A 19 -15.19 -7.35 -8.50
C LEU A 19 -15.22 -6.13 -9.43
N GLN A 20 -15.70 -5.00 -8.90
CA GLN A 20 -15.67 -3.77 -9.66
C GLN A 20 -14.20 -3.37 -9.87
N PRO A 21 -13.77 -3.12 -11.12
CA PRO A 21 -12.42 -2.68 -11.38
C PRO A 21 -12.22 -1.35 -10.67
N TYR A 22 -11.17 -1.27 -9.85
CA TYR A 22 -10.73 0.02 -9.34
C TYR A 22 -10.28 0.87 -10.53
N SER A 23 -10.74 2.12 -10.58
CA SER A 23 -10.17 3.10 -11.49
C SER A 23 -8.67 3.22 -11.25
N GLU A 24 -7.91 3.48 -12.31
CA GLU A 24 -6.48 3.75 -12.20
C GLU A 24 -6.26 4.89 -11.18
N PHE A 25 -5.35 4.65 -10.23
CA PHE A 25 -5.04 5.63 -9.19
C PHE A 25 -4.06 6.67 -9.74
N ASP A 26 -4.49 7.93 -9.75
CA ASP A 26 -3.65 9.07 -10.06
C ASP A 26 -3.27 9.80 -8.76
N PRO A 27 -2.02 9.68 -8.28
CA PRO A 27 -1.59 10.34 -7.05
C PRO A 27 -1.78 11.87 -7.06
N PHE A 28 -1.72 12.50 -8.23
CA PHE A 28 -1.90 13.94 -8.38
C PHE A 28 -3.36 14.32 -8.10
N ASN A 29 -4.32 13.54 -8.57
CA ASN A 29 -5.73 13.87 -8.44
C ASN A 29 -6.41 13.21 -7.24
N ASP A 30 -5.95 12.05 -6.79
CA ASP A 30 -6.66 11.22 -5.81
C ASP A 30 -6.16 11.40 -4.38
N VAL A 31 -4.92 11.85 -4.17
CA VAL A 31 -4.40 12.13 -2.83
C VAL A 31 -4.99 13.44 -2.30
N LYS A 32 -5.69 13.38 -1.17
CA LYS A 32 -6.33 14.52 -0.50
C LYS A 32 -5.81 14.73 0.92
N VAL A 33 -6.05 15.92 1.46
CA VAL A 33 -5.83 16.19 2.88
C VAL A 33 -6.66 15.22 3.72
N GLY A 34 -6.03 14.61 4.73
CA GLY A 34 -6.63 13.59 5.56
C GLY A 34 -6.27 12.15 5.15
N HIS A 35 -5.85 11.91 3.90
CA HIS A 35 -5.38 10.59 3.48
C HIS A 35 -4.09 10.18 4.20
N PHE A 36 -3.92 8.87 4.32
CA PHE A 36 -2.66 8.26 4.71
C PHE A 36 -1.86 7.94 3.45
N VAL A 37 -0.55 8.18 3.52
CA VAL A 37 0.40 7.88 2.45
C VAL A 37 1.57 7.11 3.03
N ALA A 38 2.11 6.18 2.23
CA ALA A 38 3.36 5.51 2.50
C ALA A 38 4.45 6.10 1.60
N MET A 39 5.62 6.38 2.17
CA MET A 39 6.81 6.76 1.40
C MET A 39 7.91 5.72 1.58
N ASN A 40 8.59 5.42 0.48
CA ASN A 40 9.77 4.55 0.51
C ASN A 40 10.86 5.13 1.41
N SER A 41 11.46 4.23 2.17
CA SER A 41 12.67 4.49 2.94
C SER A 41 13.90 4.67 2.04
N ASN A 42 14.93 5.34 2.55
CA ASN A 42 16.25 5.28 1.93
C ASN A 42 16.95 3.95 2.28
N ILE A 43 18.14 3.71 1.70
CA ILE A 43 18.87 2.46 1.88
C ILE A 43 19.35 2.23 3.33
N ASP A 44 19.65 3.31 4.06
CA ASP A 44 20.13 3.22 5.44
C ASP A 44 18.97 2.88 6.39
N ASP A 45 17.80 3.47 6.20
CA ASP A 45 16.57 3.14 6.90
C ASP A 45 16.13 1.68 6.62
N MET A 46 16.27 1.21 5.39
CA MET A 46 16.00 -0.20 5.04
C MET A 46 16.93 -1.17 5.77
N ARG A 47 18.22 -0.83 5.93
CA ARG A 47 19.18 -1.63 6.72
C ARG A 47 18.78 -1.72 8.20
N LEU A 48 18.07 -0.72 8.71
CA LEU A 48 17.48 -0.71 10.04
C LEU A 48 16.11 -1.42 10.11
N GLY A 49 15.70 -2.09 9.04
CA GLY A 49 14.43 -2.82 8.97
C GLY A 49 13.20 -1.94 8.74
N ILE A 50 13.38 -0.67 8.36
CA ILE A 50 12.28 0.26 8.08
C ILE A 50 12.06 0.33 6.57
N LEU A 51 10.99 -0.32 6.08
CA LEU A 51 10.71 -0.42 4.64
C LEU A 51 9.99 0.82 4.07
N PHE A 52 9.13 1.45 4.88
CA PHE A 52 8.41 2.66 4.51
C PHE A 52 8.04 3.50 5.74
N PHE A 53 7.80 4.77 5.50
CA PHE A 53 7.20 5.69 6.48
C PHE A 53 5.72 5.87 6.17
N LEU A 54 4.87 5.68 7.18
CA LEU A 54 3.45 6.00 7.09
C LEU A 54 3.21 7.42 7.59
N GLY A 55 2.40 8.21 6.88
CA GLY A 55 2.10 9.57 7.30
C GLY A 55 0.69 10.02 6.90
N LYS A 56 0.17 11.01 7.62
CA LYS A 56 -1.12 11.66 7.32
C LYS A 56 -0.91 12.99 6.63
N VAL A 57 -1.54 13.19 5.48
CA VAL A 57 -1.50 14.45 4.72
C VAL A 57 -2.27 15.53 5.47
N LYS A 58 -1.60 16.64 5.77
CA LYS A 58 -2.19 17.81 6.45
C LYS A 58 -2.44 18.99 5.53
N ALA A 59 -1.64 19.13 4.49
CA ALA A 59 -1.84 20.16 3.48
C ALA A 59 -1.23 19.70 2.17
N ILE A 60 -1.81 20.16 1.06
CA ILE A 60 -1.27 20.01 -0.29
C ILE A 60 -1.15 21.41 -0.87
N ARG A 61 -0.02 21.74 -1.46
CA ARG A 61 0.23 23.03 -2.11
C ARG A 61 0.75 22.81 -3.51
N ASN A 62 0.23 23.57 -4.45
CA ASN A 62 0.76 23.58 -5.82
C ASN A 62 2.01 24.47 -5.84
N VAL A 63 3.12 23.91 -6.31
CA VAL A 63 4.39 24.63 -6.50
C VAL A 63 4.48 25.13 -7.94
N SER A 64 3.96 24.35 -8.89
CA SER A 64 3.82 24.72 -10.30
C SER A 64 2.61 24.00 -10.92
N THR A 65 2.40 24.17 -12.22
CA THR A 65 1.36 23.44 -12.98
C THR A 65 1.60 21.92 -12.99
N LYS A 66 2.83 21.46 -12.76
CA LYS A 66 3.21 20.04 -12.79
C LYS A 66 3.79 19.52 -11.47
N SER A 67 3.84 20.36 -10.43
CA SER A 67 4.48 19.98 -9.16
C SER A 67 3.65 20.45 -7.97
N ARG A 68 3.54 19.58 -6.98
CA ARG A 68 2.90 19.85 -5.69
C ARG A 68 3.80 19.38 -4.57
N CYS A 69 3.69 20.04 -3.43
CA CYS A 69 4.29 19.59 -2.19
C CYS A 69 3.19 19.26 -1.18
N MET A 70 3.47 18.27 -0.33
CA MET A 70 2.57 17.83 0.72
C MET A 70 3.23 18.07 2.08
N LYS A 71 2.46 18.64 3.02
CA LYS A 71 2.84 18.63 4.44
C LYS A 71 2.27 17.36 5.05
N VAL A 72 3.14 16.51 5.58
CA VAL A 72 2.80 15.20 6.13
C VAL A 72 3.23 15.14 7.60
N ILE A 73 2.38 14.57 8.46
CA ILE A 73 2.77 14.15 9.81
C ILE A 73 3.14 12.68 9.73
N TRP A 74 4.38 12.35 10.04
CA TRP A 74 4.91 11.00 9.98
C TRP A 74 4.67 10.24 11.28
N TYR A 75 4.30 8.97 11.14
CA TYR A 75 4.20 8.01 12.23
C TYR A 75 5.46 7.17 12.22
N TRP A 76 6.16 7.13 13.35
CA TRP A 76 7.35 6.31 13.49
C TRP A 76 6.96 4.83 13.50
N PRO A 77 7.53 4.00 12.63
CA PRO A 77 7.27 2.56 12.65
C PRO A 77 7.80 1.99 13.96
N ASN A 78 6.93 1.44 14.79
CA ASN A 78 7.33 0.84 16.05
C ASN A 78 8.21 -0.38 15.75
N GLN A 79 9.53 -0.25 15.96
CA GLN A 79 10.49 -1.34 15.77
C GLN A 79 10.34 -2.36 16.91
N GLN A 80 9.33 -3.24 16.80
CA GLN A 80 9.22 -4.44 17.62
C GLN A 80 9.67 -5.67 16.83
N PHE A 81 10.86 -5.60 16.23
CA PHE A 81 11.53 -6.82 15.77
C PHE A 81 12.27 -7.44 16.97
N GLY A 82 11.80 -8.60 17.44
CA GLY A 82 12.61 -9.48 18.28
C GLY A 82 12.22 -9.68 19.75
N LYS A 83 10.96 -9.47 20.17
CA LYS A 83 10.45 -10.07 21.41
C LYS A 83 9.40 -11.14 21.09
N MET A 84 9.84 -12.21 20.44
CA MET A 84 9.22 -13.51 20.66
C MET A 84 9.78 -14.01 21.99
N THR A 85 8.99 -13.85 23.06
CA THR A 85 9.15 -14.56 24.33
C THR A 85 8.98 -16.05 24.12
#